data_AF-A0A520B8M8-F1
#
_entry.id   AF-A0A520B8M8-F1
#
_cell.length_a   1.000
_cell.length_b   1.000
_cell.length_c   1.000
_cell.angle_alpha   90.00
_cell.angle_beta   90.00
_cell.angle_gamma   90.00
#
_symmetry.space_group_name_H-M   'P 1'
#
loop_
_entity.id
_entity.type
_entity.pdbx_description
1 polymer ?
#
loop_
_entity_poly.entity_id
_entity_poly.type
_entity_poly.pdbx_seq_one_letter_code
_entity_poly.pdbx_strand_id
1 'polypeptide(L)'
;MDLGEFETFSINKSFFKTANEWHINGIGKTEDVKGSPNSFVEHDALKFHLQKGNLVFKKKNFKINGDLFVYAQNYLGIEGQAYLPFSYFQEDKINEPQNDFERKVLRNLPFARRGYVFQSQDLNNYYKQMDWYIPNKDYKPNVDLLIEREKKWIEKWK
;
A
#
# COMPACT_ATOMS: atom_id res chain seq x y z
N MET A 1 10.50 9.16 -9.27
CA MET A 1 9.38 9.76 -8.51
C MET A 1 9.43 9.20 -7.11
N ASP A 2 9.52 10.07 -6.13
CA ASP A 2 9.46 9.71 -4.70
C ASP A 2 8.10 10.17 -4.20
N LEU A 3 7.31 9.24 -3.66
CA LEU A 3 5.96 9.49 -3.15
C LEU A 3 5.89 9.28 -1.63
N GLY A 4 7.03 8.99 -0.99
CA GLY A 4 7.10 8.62 0.42
C GLY A 4 7.07 7.12 0.68
N GLU A 5 7.04 6.76 1.96
CA GLU A 5 6.99 5.38 2.44
C GLU A 5 5.56 4.95 2.74
N PHE A 6 5.30 3.66 2.55
CA PHE A 6 4.02 2.99 2.80
C PHE A 6 2.86 3.51 1.96
N GLU A 7 3.10 3.91 0.71
CA GLU A 7 2.06 4.49 -0.15
C GLU A 7 1.46 3.52 -1.16
N THR A 8 0.18 3.73 -1.47
CA THR A 8 -0.53 3.05 -2.57
C THR A 8 -0.99 4.10 -3.57
N PHE A 9 -0.58 3.94 -4.82
CA PHE A 9 -0.95 4.83 -5.91
C PHE A 9 -1.00 4.07 -7.24
N SER A 10 -1.64 4.66 -8.23
CA SER A 10 -1.81 4.10 -9.56
C SER A 10 -1.28 5.07 -10.61
N ILE A 11 -0.77 4.51 -11.70
CA ILE A 11 -0.37 5.25 -12.89
C ILE A 11 -1.14 4.70 -14.08
N ASN A 12 -1.87 5.55 -14.80
CA ASN A 12 -2.58 5.14 -16.01
C ASN A 12 -1.60 4.72 -17.10
N LYS A 13 -1.91 3.65 -17.82
CA LYS A 13 -1.16 3.17 -18.98
C LYS A 13 -1.40 4.08 -20.18
N SER A 14 -0.61 5.15 -20.27
CA SER A 14 -0.65 6.11 -21.37
C SER A 14 0.54 5.91 -22.33
N PHE A 15 1.76 6.04 -21.81
CA PHE A 15 3.02 5.95 -22.58
C PHE A 15 3.81 4.65 -22.35
N PHE A 16 3.32 3.79 -21.46
CA PHE A 16 3.89 2.48 -21.12
C PHE A 16 2.80 1.40 -21.18
N LYS A 17 3.20 0.15 -21.31
CA LYS A 17 2.30 -1.00 -21.49
C LYS A 17 2.32 -1.96 -20.32
N THR A 18 3.48 -2.14 -19.70
CA THR A 18 3.72 -3.20 -18.70
C THR A 18 4.53 -2.71 -17.50
N ALA A 19 4.44 -3.45 -16.40
CA ALA A 19 5.23 -3.19 -15.18
C ALA A 19 6.75 -3.22 -15.40
N ASN A 20 7.23 -4.01 -16.38
CA ASN A 20 8.67 -4.15 -16.66
C ASN A 20 9.33 -2.87 -17.19
N GLU A 21 8.55 -1.89 -17.64
CA GLU A 21 9.08 -0.57 -18.04
C GLU A 21 9.33 0.35 -16.84
N TRP A 22 8.89 -0.05 -15.66
CA TRP A 22 9.07 0.66 -14.39
C TRP A 22 10.01 -0.12 -13.47
N HIS A 23 10.87 0.61 -12.76
CA HIS A 23 11.77 0.05 -11.78
C HIS A 23 11.48 0.62 -10.39
N ILE A 24 11.15 -0.25 -9.44
CA ILE A 24 11.07 0.11 -8.02
C ILE A 24 12.48 0.00 -7.46
N ASN A 25 13.09 1.15 -7.14
CA ASN A 25 14.34 1.23 -6.42
C ASN A 25 14.05 1.26 -4.92
N GLY A 26 13.85 0.09 -4.33
CA GLY A 26 13.46 -0.09 -2.94
C GLY A 26 12.62 -1.34 -2.72
N ILE A 27 11.64 -1.25 -1.83
CA ILE A 27 10.71 -2.34 -1.50
C ILE A 27 9.31 -1.93 -1.91
N GLY A 28 8.69 -2.72 -2.76
CA GLY A 28 7.32 -2.54 -3.19
C GLY A 28 6.90 -3.62 -4.17
N LYS A 29 5.64 -3.57 -4.58
CA LYS A 29 5.09 -4.43 -5.62
C LYS A 29 4.11 -3.66 -6.49
N THR A 30 3.76 -4.25 -7.62
CA THR A 30 2.83 -3.68 -8.57
C THR A 30 1.88 -4.75 -9.08
N GLU A 31 0.67 -4.31 -9.44
CA GLU A 31 -0.36 -5.13 -10.06
C GLU A 31 -1.01 -4.37 -11.23
N ASP A 32 -1.44 -5.13 -12.23
CA ASP A 32 -2.24 -4.61 -13.33
C ASP A 32 -3.68 -4.36 -12.86
N VAL A 33 -4.18 -3.16 -13.14
CA VAL A 33 -5.58 -2.80 -12.89
C VAL A 33 -6.26 -2.55 -14.23
N LYS A 34 -7.41 -3.18 -14.43
CA LYS A 34 -8.22 -2.98 -15.63
C LYS A 34 -9.19 -1.83 -15.43
N GLY A 35 -9.19 -0.92 -16.40
CA GLY A 35 -10.13 0.18 -16.44
C GLY A 35 -11.52 -0.31 -16.82
N SER A 36 -12.56 0.32 -16.27
CA SER A 36 -13.93 0.15 -16.72
C SER A 36 -14.54 1.53 -17.01
N PRO A 37 -15.21 1.71 -18.17
CA PRO A 37 -15.93 2.94 -18.47
C PRO A 37 -16.89 3.33 -17.35
N ASN A 38 -16.98 4.62 -17.04
CA ASN A 38 -17.85 5.18 -15.99
C ASN A 38 -17.60 4.60 -14.58
N SER A 39 -16.36 4.18 -14.27
CA SER A 39 -15.96 3.71 -12.93
C SER A 39 -14.84 4.56 -12.34
N PHE A 40 -14.54 4.37 -11.05
CA PHE A 40 -13.43 5.07 -10.37
C PHE A 40 -12.06 4.81 -11.00
N VAL A 41 -11.89 3.66 -11.66
CA VAL A 41 -10.69 3.32 -12.43
C VAL A 41 -11.11 3.22 -13.90
N GLU A 42 -11.10 4.33 -14.60
CA GLU A 42 -11.60 4.40 -15.98
C GLU A 42 -10.61 3.83 -17.01
N HIS A 43 -9.31 3.95 -16.73
CA HIS A 43 -8.24 3.52 -17.62
C HIS A 43 -7.47 2.33 -17.05
N ASP A 44 -6.96 1.48 -17.94
CA ASP A 44 -5.96 0.50 -17.55
C ASP A 44 -4.78 1.20 -16.87
N ALA A 45 -4.35 0.65 -15.74
CA ALA A 45 -3.32 1.26 -14.90
C ALA A 45 -2.38 0.18 -14.34
N LEU A 46 -1.27 0.63 -13.78
CA LEU A 46 -0.51 -0.13 -12.81
C LEU A 46 -0.75 0.47 -11.43
N LYS A 47 -1.21 -0.34 -10.49
CA LYS A 47 -1.20 0.02 -9.07
C LYS A 47 0.15 -0.37 -8.48
N PHE A 48 0.68 0.48 -7.61
CA PHE A 48 1.91 0.29 -6.88
C PHE A 48 1.61 0.34 -5.38
N HIS A 49 2.21 -0.59 -4.65
CA HIS A 49 2.32 -0.56 -3.19
C HIS A 49 3.80 -0.37 -2.86
N LEU A 50 4.19 0.84 -2.47
CA LEU A 50 5.57 1.22 -2.22
C LEU A 50 5.80 1.27 -0.71
N GLN A 51 6.48 0.27 -0.17
CA GLN A 51 6.87 0.28 1.23
C GLN A 51 7.98 1.31 1.47
N LYS A 52 9.00 1.32 0.63
CA LYS A 52 10.15 2.22 0.73
C LYS A 52 10.82 2.40 -0.62
N GLY A 53 11.35 3.59 -0.88
CA GLY A 53 12.21 3.86 -2.04
C GLY A 53 11.54 4.76 -3.07
N ASN A 54 11.92 4.63 -4.34
CA ASN A 54 11.37 5.45 -5.41
C ASN A 54 11.08 4.65 -6.68
N LEU A 55 10.24 5.23 -7.53
CA LEU A 55 9.84 4.65 -8.81
C LEU A 55 10.57 5.34 -9.96
N VAL A 56 11.17 4.56 -10.86
CA VAL A 56 11.96 5.04 -12.00
C VAL A 56 11.38 4.51 -13.31
N PHE A 57 11.13 5.41 -14.27
CA PHE A 57 10.87 5.06 -15.67
C PHE A 57 12.02 5.61 -16.52
N LYS A 58 12.57 4.79 -17.42
CA LYS A 58 13.67 5.20 -18.29
C LYS A 58 13.49 4.62 -19.69
N LYS A 59 13.40 5.50 -20.69
CA LYS A 59 13.25 5.13 -22.10
C LYS A 59 14.10 6.05 -22.98
N LYS A 60 14.95 5.46 -23.83
CA LYS A 60 15.71 6.22 -24.83
C LYS A 60 14.81 6.56 -26.01
N ASN A 61 15.09 7.69 -26.68
CA ASN A 61 14.33 8.15 -27.84
C ASN A 61 12.81 8.20 -27.57
N PHE A 62 12.45 8.64 -26.37
CA PHE A 62 11.06 8.68 -25.93
C PHE A 62 10.25 9.66 -26.80
N LYS A 63 9.20 9.13 -27.44
CA LYS A 63 8.21 9.92 -28.16
C LYS A 63 7.00 10.07 -27.27
N ILE A 64 6.64 11.30 -26.94
CA ILE A 64 5.48 11.60 -26.11
C ILE A 64 4.23 11.21 -26.91
N ASN A 65 3.47 10.26 -26.37
CA ASN A 65 2.20 9.80 -26.92
C ASN A 65 1.11 9.64 -25.84
N GLY A 66 1.35 10.21 -24.65
CA GLY A 66 0.45 10.19 -23.51
C GLY A 66 1.08 10.85 -22.29
N ASP A 67 0.24 11.33 -21.38
CA ASP A 67 0.66 12.06 -20.19
C ASP A 67 0.93 11.14 -19.00
N LEU A 68 1.80 11.57 -18.09
CA LEU A 68 1.94 10.94 -16.78
C LEU A 68 0.75 11.33 -15.90
N PHE A 69 -0.15 10.38 -15.68
CA PHE A 69 -1.27 10.54 -14.76
C PHE A 69 -1.08 9.62 -13.55
N VAL A 70 -0.84 10.23 -12.40
CA VAL A 70 -0.64 9.55 -11.11
C VAL A 70 -1.77 9.93 -10.17
N TYR A 71 -2.35 8.94 -9.51
CA TYR A 71 -3.44 9.16 -8.55
C TYR A 71 -3.37 8.13 -7.42
N ALA A 72 -3.87 8.50 -6.25
CA ALA A 72 -4.11 7.57 -5.17
C ALA A 72 -5.63 7.44 -4.97
N GLN A 73 -6.12 6.21 -4.87
CA GLN A 73 -7.51 6.01 -4.50
C GLN A 73 -7.68 6.34 -3.02
N ASN A 74 -8.53 7.32 -2.74
CA ASN A 74 -9.02 7.55 -1.39
C ASN A 74 -10.05 6.46 -1.10
N TYR A 75 -9.67 5.48 -0.29
CA TYR A 75 -10.63 4.50 0.21
C TYR A 75 -11.53 5.21 1.21
N LEU A 76 -12.72 5.59 0.74
CA LEU A 76 -13.80 5.98 1.64
C LEU A 76 -14.21 4.72 2.39
N GLY A 77 -14.12 4.75 3.71
CA GLY A 77 -14.60 3.67 4.56
C GLY A 77 -16.08 3.45 4.31
N ILE A 78 -16.42 2.53 3.41
CA ILE A 78 -17.79 2.03 3.30
C ILE A 78 -17.97 1.11 4.51
N GLU A 79 -18.99 1.38 5.32
CA GLU A 79 -19.37 0.53 6.45
C GLU A 79 -19.42 -0.94 6.00
N GLY A 80 -18.64 -1.80 6.66
CA GLY A 80 -18.59 -3.23 6.36
C GLY A 80 -17.47 -3.70 5.41
N GLN A 81 -16.64 -2.82 4.85
CA GLN A 81 -15.47 -3.25 4.07
C GLN A 81 -14.22 -3.42 4.95
N ALA A 82 -13.74 -4.65 5.03
CA ALA A 82 -12.57 -5.09 5.82
C ALA A 82 -11.21 -4.62 5.27
N TYR A 83 -11.17 -3.58 4.44
CA TYR A 83 -9.93 -3.15 3.78
C TYR A 83 -9.18 -2.14 4.65
N LEU A 84 -7.98 -2.54 5.07
CA LEU A 84 -7.07 -1.70 5.85
C LEU A 84 -6.10 -1.00 4.89
N PRO A 85 -6.05 0.34 4.81
CA PRO A 85 -5.21 1.02 3.83
C PRO A 85 -3.72 0.94 4.20
N PHE A 86 -2.89 0.78 3.17
CA PHE A 86 -1.43 0.80 3.33
C PHE A 86 -0.91 2.18 3.72
N SER A 87 -1.44 3.23 3.07
CA SER A 87 -1.04 4.64 3.20
C SER A 87 -1.19 5.18 4.61
N TYR A 88 -0.18 5.94 5.05
CA TYR A 88 -0.27 6.75 6.25
C TYR A 88 -1.31 7.87 6.11
N PHE A 89 -1.52 8.41 4.91
CA PHE A 89 -2.46 9.51 4.70
C PHE A 89 -3.93 9.10 4.74
N GLN A 90 -4.22 7.80 4.94
CA GLN A 90 -5.58 7.26 5.03
C GLN A 90 -5.90 6.68 6.42
N GLU A 91 -5.04 6.90 7.41
CA GLU A 91 -5.25 6.38 8.78
C GLU A 91 -6.51 6.95 9.46
N ASP A 92 -6.90 8.17 9.11
CA ASP A 92 -8.11 8.84 9.61
C ASP A 92 -9.40 8.21 9.05
N LYS A 93 -9.29 7.37 8.01
CA LYS A 93 -10.41 6.64 7.38
C LYS A 93 -10.60 5.25 7.96
N ILE A 94 -9.75 4.83 8.89
CA ILE A 94 -9.83 3.51 9.54
C ILE A 94 -10.86 3.58 10.66
N ASN A 95 -11.89 2.74 10.57
CA ASN A 95 -12.92 2.61 11.61
C ASN A 95 -12.32 2.15 12.95
N GLU A 96 -12.96 2.54 14.04
CA GLU A 96 -12.58 2.04 15.37
C GLU A 96 -12.83 0.53 15.48
N PRO A 97 -11.95 -0.19 16.19
CA PRO A 97 -12.07 -1.64 16.31
C PRO A 97 -13.30 -2.01 17.15
N GLN A 98 -14.12 -2.91 16.62
CA GLN A 98 -15.37 -3.36 17.26
C GLN A 98 -15.14 -4.54 18.21
N ASN A 99 -14.00 -5.21 18.11
CA ASN A 99 -13.63 -6.37 18.93
C ASN A 99 -12.12 -6.43 19.18
N ASP A 100 -11.71 -7.34 20.07
CA ASP A 100 -10.31 -7.51 20.46
C ASP A 100 -9.40 -7.94 19.30
N PHE A 101 -9.95 -8.69 18.33
CA PHE A 101 -9.18 -9.11 17.16
C PHE A 101 -8.86 -7.91 16.26
N GLU A 102 -9.86 -7.08 15.95
CA GLU A 102 -9.66 -5.84 15.19
C GLU A 102 -8.70 -4.90 15.91
N ARG A 103 -8.79 -4.77 17.24
CA ARG A 103 -7.81 -3.99 18.01
C ARG A 103 -6.39 -4.52 17.83
N LYS A 104 -6.21 -5.85 17.88
CA LYS A 104 -4.92 -6.49 17.61
C LYS A 104 -4.45 -6.24 16.18
N VAL A 105 -5.34 -6.28 15.19
CA VAL A 105 -5.02 -5.92 13.79
C VAL A 105 -4.54 -4.47 13.71
N LEU A 106 -5.26 -3.50 14.30
CA LEU A 106 -4.85 -2.11 14.22
C LEU A 106 -3.50 -1.90 14.92
N ARG A 107 -3.32 -2.42 16.14
CA ARG A 107 -2.06 -2.34 16.88
C ARG A 107 -0.86 -2.89 16.11
N ASN A 108 -1.06 -3.95 15.31
CA ASN A 108 0.01 -4.61 14.56
C ASN A 108 0.26 -4.06 13.15
N LEU A 109 -0.54 -3.09 12.69
CA LEU A 109 -0.45 -2.52 11.35
C LEU A 109 0.96 -1.98 10.99
N PRO A 110 1.68 -1.23 11.87
CA PRO A 110 3.06 -0.80 11.59
C PRO A 110 4.03 -1.93 11.23
N PHE A 111 3.87 -3.10 11.87
CA PHE A 111 4.71 -4.27 11.62
C PHE A 111 4.30 -4.99 10.34
N ALA A 112 2.99 -5.12 10.09
CA ALA A 112 2.47 -5.69 8.86
C ALA A 112 2.90 -4.88 7.63
N ARG A 113 2.88 -3.55 7.73
CA ARG A 113 3.36 -2.63 6.69
C ARG A 113 4.84 -2.87 6.31
N ARG A 114 5.64 -3.39 7.24
CA ARG A 114 7.06 -3.75 7.02
C ARG A 114 7.28 -5.22 6.65
N GLY A 115 6.20 -5.98 6.50
CA GLY A 115 6.24 -7.38 6.10
C GLY A 115 6.40 -8.37 7.25
N TYR A 116 6.14 -7.99 8.50
CA TYR A 116 6.25 -8.93 9.62
C TYR A 116 5.36 -10.17 9.40
N VAL A 117 5.97 -11.35 9.48
CA VAL A 117 5.26 -12.63 9.37
C VAL A 117 4.77 -13.04 10.75
N PHE A 118 3.46 -12.92 10.97
CA PHE A 118 2.85 -13.17 12.28
C PHE A 118 2.85 -14.66 12.63
N GLN A 119 3.20 -14.96 13.88
CA GLN A 119 3.08 -16.32 14.46
C GLN A 119 1.62 -16.67 14.78
N SER A 120 0.80 -15.68 15.16
CA SER A 120 -0.64 -15.86 15.31
C SER A 120 -1.25 -16.15 13.94
N GLN A 121 -1.91 -17.30 13.83
CA GLN A 121 -2.51 -17.74 12.57
C GLN A 121 -3.58 -16.75 12.08
N ASP A 122 -4.39 -16.20 12.99
CA ASP A 122 -5.47 -15.28 12.63
C ASP A 122 -4.94 -13.96 12.04
N LEU A 123 -3.92 -13.37 12.68
CA LEU A 123 -3.27 -12.15 12.16
C LEU A 123 -2.56 -12.43 10.83
N ASN A 124 -1.86 -13.55 10.72
CA ASN A 124 -1.19 -13.93 9.49
C ASN A 124 -2.19 -14.12 8.34
N ASN A 125 -3.31 -14.79 8.60
CA ASN A 125 -4.38 -14.98 7.62
C ASN A 125 -5.01 -13.64 7.21
N TYR A 126 -5.27 -12.74 8.16
CA TYR A 126 -5.84 -11.43 7.90
C TYR A 126 -4.96 -10.58 6.98
N TYR A 127 -3.67 -10.40 7.32
CA TYR A 127 -2.81 -9.55 6.49
C TYR A 127 -2.46 -10.17 5.14
N LYS A 128 -2.46 -11.50 5.02
CA LYS A 128 -2.29 -12.16 3.71
C LYS A 128 -3.43 -11.86 2.72
N GLN A 129 -4.59 -11.43 3.20
CA GLN A 129 -5.70 -10.97 2.35
C GLN A 129 -5.50 -9.55 1.82
N MET A 130 -4.57 -8.78 2.41
CA MET A 130 -4.32 -7.41 1.97
C MET A 130 -3.48 -7.38 0.70
N ASP A 131 -3.99 -6.72 -0.34
CA ASP A 131 -3.32 -6.57 -1.64
C ASP A 131 -1.93 -5.95 -1.52
N TRP A 132 -1.70 -5.08 -0.53
CA TRP A 132 -0.41 -4.42 -0.29
C TRP A 132 0.58 -5.21 0.58
N TYR A 133 0.19 -6.29 1.25
CA TYR A 133 1.08 -6.99 2.19
C TYR A 133 2.23 -7.71 1.48
N ILE A 134 3.47 -7.42 1.90
CA ILE A 134 4.70 -8.00 1.34
C ILE A 134 5.42 -8.73 2.48
N PRO A 135 5.25 -10.06 2.66
CA PRO A 135 5.87 -10.77 3.76
C PRO A 135 7.41 -10.78 3.63
N ASN A 136 8.08 -10.41 4.71
CA ASN A 136 9.53 -10.37 4.83
C ASN A 136 9.97 -11.25 6.02
N LYS A 137 10.52 -12.43 5.72
CA LYS A 137 10.96 -13.40 6.74
C LYS A 137 12.13 -12.91 7.58
N ASP A 138 12.92 -11.98 7.05
CA ASP A 138 14.09 -11.43 7.73
C ASP A 138 13.75 -10.22 8.61
N TYR A 139 12.52 -9.69 8.48
CA TYR A 139 12.07 -8.57 9.29
C TYR A 139 11.81 -8.99 10.75
N LYS A 140 12.52 -8.35 11.68
CA LYS A 140 12.31 -8.49 13.12
C LYS A 140 11.62 -7.22 13.65
N PRO A 141 10.46 -7.34 14.31
CA PRO A 141 9.72 -6.18 14.78
C PRO A 141 10.49 -5.51 15.92
N ASN A 142 10.69 -4.20 15.81
CA ASN A 142 11.33 -3.39 16.83
C ASN A 142 10.56 -2.07 16.97
N VAL A 143 9.96 -1.85 18.15
CA VAL A 143 9.17 -0.64 18.47
C VAL A 143 10.05 0.61 18.47
N ASP A 144 11.32 0.49 18.84
CA ASP A 144 12.24 1.62 18.95
C ASP A 144 12.62 2.18 17.57
N LEU A 145 12.51 1.36 16.52
CA LEU A 145 12.74 1.76 15.12
C LEU A 145 11.49 2.35 14.45
N LEU A 146 10.35 2.36 15.13
CA LEU A 146 9.14 2.98 14.62
C LEU A 146 9.23 4.51 14.75
N ILE A 147 8.60 5.22 13.83
CA ILE A 147 8.51 6.68 13.93
C ILE A 147 7.49 7.06 15.01
N GLU A 148 7.59 8.30 15.53
CA GLU A 148 6.71 8.78 16.61
C GLU A 148 5.21 8.65 16.30
N ARG A 149 4.83 8.81 15.03
CA ARG A 149 3.45 8.58 14.56
C ARG A 149 2.98 7.16 14.86
N GLU A 150 3.80 6.16 14.56
CA GLU A 150 3.47 4.75 14.73
C GLU A 150 3.51 4.32 16.20
N LYS A 151 4.42 4.91 17.00
CA LYS A 151 4.41 4.70 18.45
C LYS A 151 3.09 5.19 19.06
N LYS A 152 2.63 6.38 18.68
CA LYS A 152 1.31 6.91 19.09
C LYS A 152 0.16 6.03 18.61
N TRP A 153 0.25 5.50 17.39
CA TRP A 153 -0.72 4.56 16.84
C TRP A 153 -0.81 3.28 17.68
N ILE A 154 0.34 2.67 18.02
CA ILE A 154 0.38 1.47 18.86
C ILE A 154 -0.18 1.78 20.25
N GLU A 155 0.14 2.94 20.84
CA GLU A 155 -0.38 3.35 22.14
C GLU A 155 -1.90 3.51 22.12
N LYS A 156 -2.46 4.11 21.06
CA LYS A 156 -3.91 4.27 20.89
C LYS A 156 -4.66 2.93 20.94
N TRP A 157 -4.03 1.87 20.45
CA TRP A 157 -4.63 0.54 20.34
C TRP A 157 -4.02 -0.49 21.30
N LYS A 158 -3.28 -0.05 22.33
CA LYS A 158 -2.87 -0.93 23.44
C LYS A 158 -4.08 -1.51 24.15
#